data_AF-A0A7Y8V1I9-F1
#
_entry.id   AF-A0A7Y8V1I9-F1
#
_cell.length_a   1.000
_cell.length_b   1.000
_cell.length_c   1.000
_cell.angle_alpha   90.00
_cell.angle_beta   90.00
_cell.angle_gamma   90.00
#
_symmetry.space_group_name_H-M   'P 1'
#
loop_
_entity.id
_entity.type
_entity.pdbx_description
1 polymer ?
#
loop_
_entity_poly.entity_id
_entity_poly.type
_entity_poly.pdbx_seq_one_letter_code
_entity_poly.pdbx_strand_id
1 'polypeptide(L)' 'MLFNQASRLAKITSPLGPDVLLLNEMGGGEELGRLFNYELQLTSLDANIDLNQLL' A
#
# COMPACT_ATOMS: atom_id res chain seq x y z
N MET A 1 -19.12 -1.75 -8.15
CA MET A 1 -18.46 -0.73 -7.31
C MET A 1 -17.03 -0.61 -7.79
N LEU A 2 -16.55 0.58 -8.14
CA LEU A 2 -15.19 0.80 -8.66
C LEU A 2 -14.25 0.97 -7.46
N PHE A 3 -13.54 -0.09 -7.07
CA PHE A 3 -12.53 -0.02 -6.01
C PHE A 3 -11.25 0.61 -6.58
N ASN A 4 -11.02 1.89 -6.30
CA ASN A 4 -9.83 2.63 -6.71
C ASN A 4 -9.19 3.36 -5.52
N GLN A 5 -7.92 3.74 -5.66
CA GLN A 5 -7.18 4.58 -4.73
C GLN A 5 -7.65 6.03 -4.75
N ALA A 6 -8.11 6.52 -5.91
CA ALA A 6 -8.49 7.92 -6.08
C ALA A 6 -9.57 8.37 -5.08
N SER A 7 -10.48 7.46 -4.70
CA SER A 7 -11.57 7.68 -3.76
C SER A 7 -11.22 7.50 -2.28
N ARG A 8 -9.98 7.08 -1.93
CA ARG A 8 -9.56 6.85 -0.55
C ARG A 8 -8.96 8.11 0.11
N LEU A 9 -9.17 8.23 1.43
CA LEU A 9 -8.59 9.29 2.26
C LEU A 9 -7.06 9.18 2.34
N ALA A 10 -6.56 7.96 2.58
CA ALA A 10 -5.15 7.64 2.54
C ALA A 10 -4.85 6.82 1.27
N LYS A 11 -3.81 7.22 0.54
CA LYS A 11 -3.43 6.65 -0.75
C LYS A 11 -2.01 6.10 -0.68
N ILE A 12 -1.80 4.95 -1.29
CA ILE A 12 -0.47 4.36 -1.50
C ILE A 12 -0.16 4.42 -3.00
N THR A 13 1.06 4.82 -3.33
CA THR A 13 1.63 4.69 -4.67
C THR A 13 2.68 3.60 -4.65
N SER A 14 2.64 2.71 -5.64
CA SER A 14 3.60 1.62 -5.78
C SER A 14 4.11 1.52 -7.22
N PRO A 15 5.30 0.93 -7.46
CA PRO A 15 5.83 0.76 -8.81
C PRO A 15 4.95 -0.11 -9.72
N LEU A 16 4.07 -0.94 -9.14
CA LEU A 16 3.12 -1.79 -9.87
C LEU A 16 2.04 -1.04 -10.64
N GLY A 17 1.96 0.28 -10.45
CA GLY A 17 0.98 1.13 -11.10
C GLY A 17 -0.18 1.53 -10.19
N PRO A 18 -1.07 2.40 -10.69
CA PRO A 18 -2.21 2.91 -9.94
C PRO A 18 -3.25 1.80 -9.70
N ASP A 19 -3.93 1.85 -8.55
CA ASP A 19 -5.07 0.98 -8.20
C ASP A 19 -4.78 -0.53 -8.08
N VAL A 20 -3.55 -0.98 -8.35
CA VAL A 20 -3.14 -2.40 -8.22
C VAL A 20 -3.12 -2.84 -6.76
N LEU A 21 -2.62 -1.99 -5.87
CA LEU A 21 -2.63 -2.21 -4.42
C LEU A 21 -3.53 -1.17 -3.75
N LEU A 22 -4.54 -1.63 -3.01
CA LEU A 22 -5.50 -0.80 -2.29
C LEU A 22 -5.17 -0.82 -0.79
N LEU A 23 -5.06 0.36 -0.17
CA LEU A 23 -4.75 0.46 1.26
C LEU A 23 -5.98 0.12 2.10
N ASN A 24 -5.84 -0.83 3.00
CA ASN A 24 -6.85 -1.19 3.99
C ASN A 24 -6.50 -0.64 5.38
N GLU A 25 -5.29 -0.93 5.86
CA GLU A 25 -4.84 -0.55 7.19
C GLU A 25 -3.37 -0.13 7.15
N MET A 26 -3.01 0.84 8.00
CA MET A 26 -1.64 1.30 8.18
C MET A 26 -1.38 1.47 9.67
N GLY A 27 -0.33 0.82 10.15
CA GLY A 27 0.22 1.00 11.49
C GLY A 27 1.71 1.33 11.39
N GLY A 28 2.26 1.95 12.42
CA GLY A 28 3.69 2.22 12.45
C GLY A 28 4.13 2.98 13.68
N GLY A 29 5.43 2.96 13.91
CA GLY A 29 6.09 3.64 15.01
C GLY A 29 7.28 4.43 14.50
N GLU A 30 7.41 5.64 15.05
CA GLU A 30 8.53 6.54 14.77
C GLU A 30 9.11 7.02 16.10
N GLU A 31 10.44 7.02 16.19
CA GLU A 31 11.17 7.52 17.35
C GLU A 31 12.38 8.33 16.88
N LEU A 32 12.64 9.46 17.55
CA LEU A 32 13.75 10.33 17.17
C LEU A 32 15.08 9.60 17.30
N GLY A 33 15.85 9.55 16.20
CA GLY A 33 17.15 8.87 16.16
C GLY A 33 17.09 7.35 16.03
N ARG A 34 15.90 6.77 15.78
CA ARG A 34 15.73 5.35 15.46
C ARG A 34 15.12 5.17 14.07
N LEU A 35 15.19 3.95 13.55
CA LEU A 35 14.51 3.58 12.32
C LEU A 35 13.00 3.59 12.56
N PHE A 36 12.26 4.15 11.60
CA PHE A 36 10.81 4.00 11.57
C PHE A 36 10.44 2.59 11.13
N ASN A 37 9.27 2.13 11.53
CA ASN A 37 8.67 0.91 11.01
C ASN A 37 7.22 1.19 10.65
N TYR A 38 6.83 0.79 9.44
CA TYR A 38 5.45 0.87 8.97
C TYR A 38 4.98 -0.49 8.50
N GLU A 39 3.85 -0.92 9.03
CA GLU A 39 3.13 -2.11 8.61
C GLU A 39 1.90 -1.69 7.81
N LEU A 40 1.85 -2.14 6.56
CA LEU A 40 0.78 -1.83 5.62
C LEU A 40 0.01 -3.10 5.29
N GLN A 41 -1.31 -3.06 5.48
CA GLN A 41 -2.22 -4.08 4.98
C GLN A 41 -2.81 -3.59 3.66
N LEU A 42 -2.44 -4.27 2.57
CA LEU A 42 -2.84 -3.94 1.21
C LEU A 42 -3.69 -5.07 0.62
N THR A 43 -4.65 -4.71 -0.22
CA THR A 43 -5.51 -5.66 -0.94
C THR A 43 -5.40 -5.43 -2.44
N SER A 44 -5.29 -6.49 -3.22
CA SER A 44 -5.36 -6.42 -4.68
C SER A 44 -6.58 -7.18 -5.19
N LEU A 45 -7.10 -6.75 -6.34
CA LEU A 45 -8.07 -7.51 -7.12
C LEU A 45 -7.37 -8.55 -8.02
N ASP A 46 -6.07 -8.37 -8.28
CA ASP A 46 -5.28 -9.30 -9.07
C ASP A 46 -4.67 -10.38 -8.16
N ALA A 47 -5.02 -11.63 -8.42
CA ALA A 47 -4.55 -12.77 -7.63
C ALA A 47 -3.14 -13.26 -8.02
N ASN A 48 -2.57 -12.78 -9.12
CA ASN A 48 -1.27 -13.21 -9.66
C ASN A 48 -0.26 -12.05 -9.72
N ILE A 49 -0.44 -11.07 -8.83
CA ILE A 49 0.41 -9.89 -8.72
C ILE A 49 1.88 -10.29 -8.52
N ASP A 50 2.75 -9.79 -9.39
CA ASP A 50 4.18 -10.07 -9.29
C ASP A 50 4.84 -9.14 -8.27
N LEU A 51 4.98 -9.63 -7.04
CA LEU A 51 5.53 -8.88 -5.92
C LEU A 51 7.01 -8.49 -6.12
N ASN A 52 7.73 -9.12 -7.05
CA ASN A 52 9.13 -8.79 -7.32
C ASN A 52 9.30 -7.38 -7.92
N GLN A 53 8.25 -6.82 -8.52
CA GLN A 53 8.27 -5.46 -9.06
C GLN A 53 8.08 -4.37 -7.99
N LEU A 54 8.02 -4.72 -6.70
CA LEU A 54 7.98 -3.76 -5.59
C LEU A 54 9.37 -3.28 -5.12
N LEU A 55 10.43 -3.95 -5.56
CA LEU A 55 11.85 -3.69 -5.21
C LEU A 55 12.57 -2.93 -6.33
#